data_AF-A0A966YL32-F1
#
_entry.id   AF-A0A966YL32-F1
#
_cell.length_a   1.000
_cell.length_b   1.000
_cell.length_c   1.000
_cell.angle_alpha   90.00
_cell.angle_beta   90.00
_cell.angle_gamma   90.00
#
_symmetry.space_group_name_H-M   'P 1'
#
loop_
_entity.id
_entity.type
_entity.pdbx_description
1 polymer ?
#
loop_
_entity_poly.entity_id
_entity_poly.type
_entity_poly.pdbx_seq_one_letter_code
_entity_poly.pdbx_strand_id
1 'polypeptide(L)'
;MAIPAIERVANDRTLAATVAVHAAATMAMVGLIWTVQVVHYPLFESVGAEAYPNYQSRHIDRIGAVLVVPWGLEGLSIVALLVLARERTMRVLAVVGAALMGLILLVTM
;
A
#
# COMPACT_ATOMS: atom_id res chain seq x y z
N MET A 1 21.62 -12.49 15.92
CA MET A 1 22.84 -11.79 15.46
C MET A 1 22.38 -10.54 14.72
N ALA A 2 22.47 -9.36 15.33
CA ALA A 2 22.03 -8.12 14.68
C ALA A 2 23.08 -7.69 13.65
N ILE A 3 22.65 -7.25 12.47
CA ILE A 3 23.54 -6.77 11.41
C ILE A 3 24.02 -5.37 11.82
N PRO A 4 25.33 -5.07 11.88
CA PRO A 4 25.86 -3.78 12.34
C PRO A 4 25.34 -2.55 11.57
N ALA A 5 24.93 -2.75 10.31
CA ALA A 5 24.32 -1.72 9.49
C ALA A 5 22.92 -1.30 9.99
N ILE A 6 22.15 -2.21 10.59
CA ILE A 6 20.82 -1.91 11.13
C ILE A 6 20.94 -1.00 12.36
N GLU A 7 21.91 -1.25 13.24
CA GLU A 7 22.15 -0.40 14.41
C GLU A 7 22.54 1.03 14.05
N ARG A 8 23.26 1.24 12.92
CA ARG A 8 23.59 2.59 12.45
C ARG A 8 22.36 3.40 12.03
N VAL A 9 21.30 2.72 11.59
CA VAL A 9 20.11 3.35 11.00
C VAL A 9 18.92 3.33 11.97
N ALA A 10 18.92 2.45 12.97
CA ALA A 10 17.87 2.28 13.98
C ALA A 10 17.91 3.35 15.08
N ASN A 11 17.61 4.60 14.71
CA ASN A 11 17.32 5.69 15.64
C ASN A 11 15.87 6.18 15.49
N ASP A 12 15.41 7.00 16.45
CA ASP A 12 14.02 7.47 16.52
C ASP A 12 13.59 8.30 15.31
N ARG A 13 14.51 9.06 14.69
CA ARG A 13 14.20 9.85 13.48
C ARG A 13 13.91 8.95 12.28
N THR A 14 14.71 7.91 12.08
CA THR A 14 14.48 6.92 11.01
C THR A 14 13.15 6.21 11.20
N LEU A 15 12.86 5.80 12.44
CA LEU A 15 11.60 5.13 12.76
C LEU A 15 10.41 6.04 12.49
N ALA A 16 10.45 7.29 12.96
CA ALA A 16 9.41 8.29 12.70
C ALA A 16 9.21 8.55 11.21
N ALA A 17 10.30 8.70 10.44
CA ALA A 17 10.23 8.86 8.99
C ALA A 17 9.60 7.64 8.31
N THR A 18 9.92 6.43 8.75
CA THR A 18 9.36 5.19 8.20
C THR A 18 7.87 5.10 8.48
N VAL A 19 7.42 5.43 9.71
CA VAL A 19 6.00 5.50 10.06
C VAL A 19 5.27 6.55 9.22
N ALA A 20 5.87 7.73 9.01
CA ALA A 20 5.27 8.78 8.19
C ALA A 20 5.12 8.35 6.72
N VAL A 21 6.14 7.70 6.15
CA VAL A 21 6.09 7.15 4.78
C VAL A 21 5.01 6.07 4.68
N HIS A 22 4.95 5.16 5.66
CA HIS A 22 3.94 4.10 5.71
C HIS A 22 2.53 4.71 5.73
N ALA A 23 2.27 5.63 6.67
CA ALA A 23 0.96 6.28 6.80
C ALA A 23 0.58 7.07 5.55
N ALA A 24 1.53 7.79 4.93
CA ALA A 24 1.28 8.53 3.69
C ALA A 24 0.94 7.60 2.52
N ALA A 25 1.66 6.49 2.37
CA ALA A 25 1.40 5.48 1.34
C ALA A 25 0.02 4.83 1.52
N THR A 26 -0.32 4.41 2.74
CA THR A 26 -1.64 3.85 3.06
C THR A 26 -2.76 4.87 2.81
N MET A 27 -2.60 6.13 3.22
CA MET A 27 -3.61 7.17 2.96
C MET A 27 -3.77 7.46 1.47
N ALA A 28 -2.69 7.44 0.69
CA ALA A 28 -2.77 7.55 -0.76
C ALA A 28 -3.55 6.39 -1.38
N MET A 29 -3.33 5.16 -0.91
CA MET A 29 -4.09 3.97 -1.33
C MET A 29 -5.58 4.10 -0.98
N VAL A 30 -5.91 4.53 0.25
CA VAL A 30 -7.30 4.77 0.67
C VAL A 30 -7.98 5.79 -0.23
N GLY A 31 -7.31 6.92 -0.51
CA GLY A 31 -7.82 7.95 -1.41
C GLY A 31 -8.02 7.45 -2.85
N LEU A 32 -7.10 6.62 -3.35
CA LEU A 32 -7.20 6.01 -4.67
C LEU A 32 -8.40 5.06 -4.75
N ILE A 33 -8.55 4.16 -3.77
CA ILE A 33 -9.66 3.20 -3.69
C ILE A 33 -10.99 3.96 -3.66
N TRP A 34 -11.12 4.99 -2.80
CA TRP A 34 -12.34 5.79 -2.76
C TRP A 34 -12.63 6.52 -4.07
N THR A 35 -11.60 7.08 -4.73
CA THR A 35 -11.78 7.75 -6.02
C THR A 35 -12.25 6.77 -7.10
N VAL A 36 -11.74 5.54 -7.09
CA VAL A 36 -12.20 4.50 -8.01
C VAL A 36 -13.64 4.08 -7.71
N GLN A 37 -13.94 3.79 -6.44
CA GLN A 37 -15.25 3.30 -6.01
C GLN A 37 -16.37 4.33 -6.16
N VAL A 38 -16.12 5.59 -5.76
CA VAL A 38 -17.15 6.64 -5.73
C VAL A 38 -17.32 7.32 -7.08
N VAL A 39 -16.25 7.43 -7.87
CA VAL A 39 -16.27 8.19 -9.13
C VAL A 39 -16.21 7.27 -10.34
N HIS A 40 -15.21 6.39 -10.43
CA HIS A 40 -14.95 5.67 -11.68
C HIS A 40 -15.95 4.54 -11.91
N TYR A 41 -16.15 3.65 -10.93
CA TYR A 41 -17.04 2.50 -11.09
C TYR A 41 -18.49 2.91 -11.42
N PRO A 42 -19.10 3.93 -10.81
CA PRO A 42 -20.42 4.42 -11.23
C PRO A 42 -20.43 4.98 -12.66
N LEU A 43 -19.37 5.69 -13.06
CA LEU A 43 -19.27 6.24 -14.41
C LEU A 43 -19.06 5.16 -15.48
N PHE A 44 -18.63 3.94 -15.12
CA PHE A 44 -18.46 2.86 -16.09
C PHE A 44 -19.77 2.42 -16.73
N GLU A 45 -20.90 2.61 -16.05
CA GLU A 45 -22.24 2.36 -16.61
C GLU A 45 -22.53 3.22 -17.85
N SER A 46 -21.87 4.38 -17.97
CA SER A 46 -22.05 5.30 -19.10
C SER A 46 -21.33 4.88 -20.39
N VAL A 47 -20.43 3.88 -20.33
CA VAL A 47 -19.59 3.47 -21.48
C VAL A 47 -20.39 2.62 -22.50
N GLY A 48 -21.45 1.96 -22.06
CA GLY A 48 -22.24 1.03 -22.88
C GLY A 48 -21.60 -0.35 -23.03
N ALA A 49 -22.43 -1.38 -23.20
CA ALA A 49 -22.01 -2.79 -23.12
C ALA A 49 -20.98 -3.21 -24.18
N GLU A 50 -21.00 -2.59 -25.37
CA GLU A 50 -20.10 -2.94 -26.46
C GLU A 50 -18.66 -2.45 -26.24
N ALA A 51 -18.50 -1.22 -25.72
CA ALA A 51 -17.18 -0.62 -25.48
C ALA A 51 -16.58 -0.98 -24.11
N TYR A 52 -17.43 -1.43 -23.17
CA TYR A 52 -17.03 -1.71 -21.79
C TYR A 52 -15.85 -2.70 -21.65
N PRO A 53 -15.77 -3.84 -22.38
CA PRO A 53 -14.66 -4.78 -22.23
C PRO A 53 -13.29 -4.17 -22.56
N ASN A 54 -13.21 -3.40 -23.64
CA ASN A 54 -11.96 -2.72 -24.02
C ASN A 54 -11.59 -1.63 -23.01
N TYR A 55 -12.59 -0.85 -22.58
CA TYR A 55 -12.40 0.19 -21.57
C TYR A 55 -11.92 -0.40 -20.25
N GLN A 56 -12.54 -1.49 -19.76
CA GLN A 56 -12.20 -2.16 -18.52
C GLN A 56 -10.76 -2.69 -18.55
N SER A 57 -10.36 -3.39 -19.61
CA SER A 57 -8.97 -3.87 -19.77
C SER A 57 -7.97 -2.71 -19.70
N ARG A 58 -8.26 -1.63 -20.43
CA ARG A 58 -7.43 -0.41 -20.43
C ARG A 58 -7.40 0.31 -19.09
N HIS A 59 -8.49 0.24 -18.31
CA HIS A 59 -8.56 0.79 -16.97
C HIS A 59 -7.70 -0.02 -16.00
N ILE A 60 -7.82 -1.36 -16.02
CA ILE A 60 -7.02 -2.27 -15.18
C ILE A 60 -5.52 -2.06 -15.42
N ASP A 61 -5.08 -1.98 -16.67
CA ASP A 61 -3.66 -1.75 -16.98
C ASP A 61 -3.14 -0.42 -16.44
N ARG A 62 -3.95 0.65 -16.57
CA ARG A 62 -3.58 2.00 -16.13
C ARG A 62 -3.56 2.11 -14.61
N ILE A 63 -4.60 1.62 -13.94
CA ILE A 63 -4.67 1.69 -12.48
C ILE A 63 -3.57 0.81 -11.88
N GLY A 64 -3.29 -0.35 -12.47
CA GLY A 64 -2.19 -1.24 -12.09
C GLY A 64 -0.84 -0.52 -12.10
N ALA A 65 -0.55 0.25 -13.15
CA ALA A 65 0.68 1.05 -13.23
C ALA A 65 0.75 2.14 -12.13
N VAL A 66 -0.37 2.80 -11.82
CA VAL A 66 -0.44 3.83 -10.77
C VAL A 66 -0.23 3.22 -9.37
N LEU A 67 -0.74 2.00 -9.15
CA LEU A 67 -0.66 1.29 -7.87
C LEU A 67 0.79 0.93 -7.48
N VAL A 68 1.70 0.73 -8.44
CA VAL A 68 3.08 0.26 -8.19
C VAL A 68 3.80 1.12 -7.14
N VAL A 69 3.66 2.45 -7.22
CA VAL A 69 4.38 3.37 -6.34
C VAL A 69 3.85 3.33 -4.89
N PRO A 70 2.58 3.67 -4.61
CA PRO A 70 2.07 3.66 -3.24
C PRO A 70 2.10 2.25 -2.62
N TRP A 71 1.81 1.21 -3.41
CA TRP A 71 1.88 -0.17 -2.94
C TRP A 71 3.31 -0.61 -2.62
N GLY A 72 4.28 -0.24 -3.46
CA GLY A 72 5.70 -0.50 -3.21
C GLY A 72 6.22 0.21 -1.96
N LEU A 73 5.84 1.48 -1.76
CA LEU A 73 6.20 2.25 -0.57
C LEU A 73 5.57 1.66 0.70
N GLU A 74 4.31 1.24 0.64
CA GLU A 74 3.62 0.59 1.76
C GLU A 74 4.30 -0.74 2.13
N GLY A 75 4.60 -1.59 1.15
CA GLY A 75 5.29 -2.86 1.38
C GLY A 75 6.70 -2.70 1.92
N LEU A 76 7.50 -1.80 1.33
CA LEU A 76 8.87 -1.54 1.78
C LEU A 76 8.91 -0.95 3.19
N SER A 77 8.00 -0.03 3.50
CA SER A 77 7.91 0.57 4.83
C SER A 77 7.47 -0.45 5.89
N ILE A 78 6.59 -1.41 5.56
CA ILE A 78 6.22 -2.50 6.46
C ILE A 78 7.42 -3.40 6.78
N VAL A 79 8.22 -3.76 5.77
CA VAL A 79 9.44 -4.56 5.95
C VAL A 79 10.43 -3.79 6.83
N ALA A 80 10.61 -2.50 6.57
CA ALA A 80 11.46 -1.64 7.38
C ALA A 80 10.97 -1.55 8.83
N LEU A 81 9.66 -1.39 9.07
CA LEU A 81 9.10 -1.36 10.43
C LEU A 81 9.29 -2.70 11.16
N LEU A 82 9.13 -3.84 10.49
CA LEU A 82 9.36 -5.15 11.10
C LEU A 82 10.81 -5.36 11.55
N VAL A 83 11.77 -4.72 10.87
CA VAL A 83 13.20 -4.78 11.19
C VAL A 83 13.62 -3.72 12.22
N LEU A 84 13.09 -2.50 12.11
CA LEU A 84 13.50 -1.34 12.92
C LEU A 84 12.73 -1.23 14.25
N ALA A 85 11.50 -1.75 14.34
CA ALA A 85 10.69 -1.65 15.55
C ALA A 85 11.26 -2.52 16.67
N ARG A 86 11.70 -1.87 17.75
CA ARG A 86 12.22 -2.55 18.96
C ARG A 86 11.12 -2.84 19.97
N GLU A 87 10.10 -1.98 20.03
CA GLU A 87 8.98 -2.15 20.95
C GLU A 87 7.98 -3.20 20.46
N ARG A 88 7.49 -4.02 21.40
CA ARG A 88 6.53 -5.10 21.10
C ARG A 88 5.28 -4.58 20.41
N THR A 89 4.73 -3.46 20.88
CA THR A 89 3.51 -2.85 20.34
C THR A 89 3.69 -2.49 18.87
N MET A 90 4.78 -1.81 18.51
CA MET A 90 5.06 -1.43 17.12
C MET A 90 5.26 -2.65 16.22
N ARG A 91 5.91 -3.71 16.70
CA ARG A 91 6.06 -4.96 15.95
C ARG A 91 4.72 -5.64 15.68
N VAL A 92 3.83 -5.68 16.69
CA VAL A 92 2.47 -6.23 16.51
C VAL A 92 1.71 -5.41 15.48
N LEU A 93 1.76 -4.08 15.55
CA LEU A 93 1.11 -3.21 14.56
C LEU A 93 1.66 -3.43 13.13
N ALA A 94 2.98 -3.57 12.98
CA ALA A 94 3.59 -3.86 11.67
C ALA A 94 3.17 -5.24 11.13
N VAL A 95 3.06 -6.26 11.99
CA VAL A 95 2.56 -7.59 11.60
C VAL A 95 1.09 -7.53 11.19
N VAL A 96 0.25 -6.82 11.96
CA VAL A 96 -1.15 -6.61 11.61
C VAL A 96 -1.28 -5.89 10.28
N GLY A 97 -0.52 -4.82 10.06
CA GLY A 97 -0.47 -4.11 8.77
C GLY A 97 -0.07 -5.03 7.62
N ALA A 98 0.98 -5.85 7.80
CA ALA A 98 1.41 -6.83 6.80
C ALA A 98 0.34 -7.89 6.51
N ALA A 99 -0.37 -8.35 7.54
CA ALA A 99 -1.47 -9.30 7.38
C ALA A 99 -2.65 -8.67 6.62
N LEU A 100 -3.00 -7.41 6.91
CA LEU A 100 -4.05 -6.67 6.21
C LEU A 100 -3.69 -6.44 4.75
N MET A 101 -2.46 -6.00 4.46
CA MET A 101 -1.96 -5.85 3.09
C MET A 101 -1.99 -7.18 2.33
N GLY A 102 -1.55 -8.27 2.97
CA GLY A 102 -1.62 -9.63 2.41
C GLY A 102 -3.06 -10.09 2.14
N LEU A 103 -3.99 -9.78 3.04
CA LEU A 103 -5.42 -10.06 2.86
C LEU A 103 -6.00 -9.27 1.68
N ILE A 104 -5.69 -7.97 1.58
CA ILE A 104 -6.14 -7.13 0.47
C ILE A 104 -5.68 -7.75 -0.86
N LEU A 105 -4.40 -8.13 -0.95
CA LEU A 105 -3.85 -8.79 -2.15
C LEU A 105 -4.55 -10.11 -2.48
N LEU A 106 -4.79 -10.95 -1.47
CA LEU A 106 -5.48 -12.22 -1.66
C LEU A 106 -6.93 -12.06 -2.15
N VAL A 107 -7.59 -10.96 -1.76
CA VAL A 107 -8.99 -10.68 -2.16
C VAL A 107 -9.08 -9.98 -3.51
N THR A 108 -8.02 -9.26 -3.93
CA THR A 108 -8.00 -8.51 -5.21
C THR A 108 -7.35 -9.26 -6.38
N MET A 109 -6.65 -10.37 -6.13
CA MET A 109 -6.18 -11.33 -7.14
C MET A 109 -7.28 -12.34 -7.49
#